data_AF-A0A2E8ULP5-F1
#
_entry.id   AF-A0A2E8ULP5-F1
#
_cell.length_a   1.000
_cell.length_b   1.000
_cell.length_c   1.000
_cell.angle_alpha   90.00
_cell.angle_beta   90.00
_cell.angle_gamma   90.00
#
_symmetry.space_group_name_H-M   'P 1'
#
loop_
_entity.id
_entity.type
_entity.pdbx_description
1 polymer ?
#
loop_
_entity_poly.entity_id
_entity_poly.type
_entity_poly.pdbx_seq_one_letter_code
_entity_poly.pdbx_strand_id
1 'polypeptide(L)' 'MKLKQRIGALKLVPSDGGVFEVTADGKMLHSKRATGEFPAPDDVLRAVQALR' A
#
# COMPACT_ATOMS: atom_id res chain seq x y z
N MET A 1 6.53 16.11 5.07
CA MET A 1 5.16 15.64 4.75
C MET A 1 4.69 16.24 3.42
N LYS A 2 4.84 15.53 2.27
CA LYS A 2 4.37 16.03 0.95
C LYS A 2 3.57 15.00 0.13
N LEU A 3 3.19 13.84 0.69
CA LEU A 3 2.43 12.84 -0.07
C LEU A 3 0.95 13.21 -0.24
N LYS A 4 0.32 13.85 0.76
CA LYS A 4 -1.11 14.22 0.68
C LYS A 4 -1.44 15.10 -0.53
N GLN A 5 -0.49 15.93 -1.00
CA GLN A 5 -0.68 16.79 -2.17
C GLN A 5 -0.48 16.05 -3.51
N ARG A 6 0.06 14.83 -3.49
CA ARG A 6 0.40 14.02 -4.67
C ARG A 6 -0.52 12.81 -4.86
N ILE A 7 -1.32 12.48 -3.86
CA ILE A 7 -2.27 11.36 -3.92
C ILE A 7 -3.61 11.89 -4.40
N GLY A 8 -4.05 11.45 -5.58
CA GLY A 8 -5.35 11.86 -6.14
C GLY A 8 -6.54 11.23 -5.39
N ALA A 9 -6.39 9.98 -4.95
CA ALA A 9 -7.42 9.28 -4.17
C ALA A 9 -6.78 8.24 -3.24
N LEU A 10 -7.42 8.03 -2.08
CA LEU A 10 -7.11 6.93 -1.16
C LEU A 10 -8.42 6.20 -0.88
N LYS A 11 -8.41 4.88 -1.08
CA LYS A 11 -9.59 4.03 -0.85
C LYS A 11 -9.21 2.91 0.12
N LEU A 12 -10.07 2.68 1.11
CA LEU A 12 -10.08 1.44 1.86
C LEU A 12 -11.07 0.50 1.19
N VAL A 13 -10.59 -0.66 0.75
CA VAL A 13 -11.42 -1.70 0.13
C VAL A 13 -11.57 -2.82 1.15
N PRO A 14 -12.76 -3.02 1.74
CA PRO A 14 -13.02 -4.14 2.62
C PRO A 14 -12.73 -5.46 1.90
N SER A 15 -12.15 -6.41 2.63
CA SER A 15 -11.85 -7.76 2.14
C SER A 15 -12.05 -8.78 3.24
N ASP A 16 -12.18 -10.04 2.86
CA ASP A 16 -12.40 -11.17 3.75
C ASP A 16 -11.10 -11.94 4.02
N GLY A 17 -11.14 -12.89 4.95
CA GLY A 17 -10.05 -13.85 5.17
C GLY A 17 -8.77 -13.26 5.76
N GLY A 18 -8.84 -12.07 6.38
CA GLY A 18 -7.68 -11.43 7.02
C GLY A 18 -6.63 -10.92 6.03
N VAL A 19 -7.01 -10.73 4.76
CA VAL A 19 -6.13 -10.22 3.71
C VAL A 19 -5.83 -8.74 3.96
N PHE A 20 -4.58 -8.37 3.79
CA PHE A 20 -4.13 -6.98 3.79
C PHE A 20 -3.19 -6.77 2.61
N GLU A 21 -3.59 -5.90 1.70
CA GLU A 21 -2.84 -5.57 0.48
C GLU A 21 -2.77 -4.07 0.29
N VAL A 22 -1.61 -3.62 -0.17
CA VAL A 22 -1.38 -2.21 -0.54
C VAL A 22 -1.07 -2.19 -2.02
N THR A 23 -1.90 -1.48 -2.77
CA THR A 23 -1.71 -1.24 -4.20
C THR A 23 -1.70 0.26 -4.48
N ALA A 24 -0.97 0.67 -5.51
CA ALA A 24 -1.00 2.03 -6.04
C ALA A 24 -0.89 1.98 -7.56
N ASP A 25 -1.76 2.71 -8.25
CA ASP A 25 -1.85 2.75 -9.72
C ASP A 25 -1.90 1.35 -10.37
N GLY A 26 -2.66 0.43 -9.74
CA GLY A 26 -2.81 -0.96 -10.18
C GLY A 26 -1.61 -1.87 -9.90
N LYS A 27 -0.52 -1.36 -9.32
CA LYS A 27 0.67 -2.14 -8.95
C LYS A 27 0.59 -2.62 -7.50
N MET A 28 0.92 -3.89 -7.28
CA MET A 28 1.04 -4.48 -5.94
C MET A 28 2.31 -3.97 -5.25
N LEU A 29 2.17 -3.34 -4.08
CA LEU A 29 3.29 -2.86 -3.26
C LEU A 29 3.56 -3.77 -2.06
N HIS A 30 2.50 -4.33 -1.46
CA HIS A 30 2.61 -5.30 -0.36
C HIS A 30 1.43 -6.25 -0.36
N SER A 31 1.67 -7.52 -0.01
CA SER A 31 0.63 -8.49 0.32
C SER A 31 1.00 -9.24 1.59
N LYS A 32 0.22 -9.04 2.66
CA LYS A 32 0.34 -9.83 3.89
C LYS A 32 0.06 -11.31 3.62
N ARG A 33 -0.83 -11.61 2.67
CA ARG A 33 -1.12 -13.00 2.30
C ARG A 33 0.11 -13.71 1.75
N ALA A 34 0.95 -13.00 0.99
CA ALA A 34 2.19 -13.55 0.43
C ALA A 34 3.34 -13.58 1.43
N THR A 35 3.46 -12.55 2.27
CA THR A 35 4.60 -12.37 3.18
C THR A 35 4.39 -12.94 4.58
N GLY A 36 3.14 -13.16 4.99
CA GLY A 36 2.74 -13.52 6.35
C GLY A 36 2.59 -12.32 7.29
N GLU A 37 3.18 -11.17 6.97
CA GLU A 37 3.35 -10.06 7.90
C GLU A 37 2.72 -8.76 7.39
N PHE A 38 2.39 -7.86 8.33
CA PHE A 38 2.04 -6.48 7.98
C PHE A 38 3.31 -5.70 7.60
N PRO A 39 3.23 -4.76 6.64
CA PRO A 39 4.38 -3.94 6.31
C PRO A 39 4.65 -2.92 7.42
N ALA A 40 5.90 -2.54 7.64
CA ALA A 40 6.18 -1.34 8.42
C ALA A 40 5.70 -0.10 7.64
N PRO A 41 5.32 1.00 8.33
CA PRO A 41 4.91 2.23 7.65
C PRO A 41 5.92 2.75 6.62
N ASP A 42 7.22 2.60 6.94
CA ASP A 42 8.31 3.04 6.06
C ASP A 42 8.46 2.18 4.79
N ASP A 43 8.06 0.91 4.82
CA ASP A 43 8.09 0.03 3.64
C ASP A 43 7.11 0.53 2.59
N VAL A 44 5.88 0.83 3.01
CA VAL A 44 4.85 1.40 2.14
C VAL A 44 5.28 2.76 1.61
N LEU A 45 5.84 3.61 2.48
CA LEU A 45 6.31 4.94 2.09
C LEU A 45 7.40 4.86 1.00
N ARG A 46 8.40 3.99 1.17
CA ARG A 46 9.47 3.77 0.19
C ARG A 46 8.91 3.20 -1.13
N ALA A 47 8.02 2.22 -1.06
CA ALA A 47 7.43 1.61 -2.24
C ALA A 47 6.63 2.62 -3.07
N VAL A 48 5.82 3.46 -2.42
CA VAL A 48 5.07 4.54 -3.10
C VAL A 48 6.00 5.59 -3.69
N GLN A 49 7.10 5.96 -3.01
CA GLN A 49 8.07 6.92 -3.54
C GLN A 49 8.83 6.39 -4.77
N ALA A 50 9.01 5.07 -4.87
CA ALA A 50 9.66 4.42 -6.00
C ALA A 50 8.77 4.36 -7.26
N LEU A 51 7.46 4.58 -7.12
CA LEU A 51 6.55 4.83 -8.24
C LEU A 51 6.77 6.27 -8.74
N ARG A 52 7.70 6.43 -9.68
CA ARG A 52 7.87 7.67 -10.42
C ARG A 52 6.92 7.73 -11.60
#